data_AF-A0A3N5YIB9-F1
#
_entry.id   AF-A0A3N5YIB9-F1
#
_cell.length_a   1.000
_cell.length_b   1.000
_cell.length_c   1.000
_cell.angle_alpha   90.00
_cell.angle_beta   90.00
_cell.angle_gamma   90.00
#
_symmetry.space_group_name_H-M   'P 1'
#
loop_
_entity.id
_entity.type
_entity.pdbx_description
1 polymer ?
#
loop_
_entity_poly.entity_id
_entity_poly.type
_entity_poly.pdbx_seq_one_letter_code
_entity_poly.pdbx_strand_id
1 'polypeptide(L)'
;MRFKNDRGATIVEMALILPLFLIMVFGMIEFSVALYDKAMITNASREGARAGIVFRDPLLTDGEITTVVNNYLASRLITFGGSSTAVTLVTRGGTVTGSPLTVRVTYTYSFLVMPNFIGGGAIPMAAETVMRLE
;
A
#
# COMPACT_ATOMS: atom_id res chain seq x y z
N MET A 1 37.94 13.74 -46.53
CA MET A 1 37.62 14.23 -45.17
C MET A 1 36.36 13.52 -44.68
N ARG A 2 36.49 12.50 -43.80
CA ARG A 2 35.35 11.87 -43.12
C ARG A 2 35.29 12.42 -41.69
N PHE A 3 34.68 13.58 -41.53
CA PHE A 3 34.46 14.17 -40.21
C PHE A 3 33.02 13.94 -39.79
N LYS A 4 32.86 13.38 -38.58
CA LYS A 4 31.67 13.44 -37.71
C LYS A 4 30.43 12.71 -38.24
N ASN A 5 30.28 11.43 -37.87
CA ASN A 5 28.94 10.84 -37.76
C ASN A 5 28.74 9.96 -36.51
N ASP A 6 29.79 9.62 -35.78
CA ASP A 6 29.67 8.76 -34.59
C ASP A 6 28.83 9.40 -33.46
N ARG A 7 28.93 10.73 -33.27
CA ARG A 7 28.18 11.43 -32.23
C ARG A 7 26.67 11.41 -32.44
N GLY A 8 26.20 11.41 -33.70
CA GLY A 8 24.78 11.32 -34.02
C GLY A 8 24.23 9.91 -33.81
N ALA A 9 25.01 8.89 -34.19
CA ALA A 9 24.67 7.49 -33.98
C ALA A 9 24.55 7.16 -32.48
N THR A 10 25.47 7.64 -31.63
CA THR A 10 25.40 7.41 -30.17
C THR A 10 24.15 8.00 -29.53
N ILE A 11 23.67 9.16 -30.00
CA ILE A 11 22.41 9.76 -29.49
C ILE A 11 21.20 8.88 -29.84
N VAL A 12 21.18 8.32 -31.05
CA VAL A 12 20.09 7.43 -31.49
C VAL A 12 20.11 6.11 -30.73
N GLU A 13 21.28 5.52 -30.50
CA GLU A 13 21.43 4.31 -29.69
C GLU A 13 20.91 4.52 -28.26
N MET A 14 21.26 5.64 -27.62
CA MET A 14 20.75 5.99 -26.29
C MET A 14 19.25 6.25 -26.29
N ALA A 15 18.69 6.86 -27.35
CA ALA A 15 17.26 7.08 -27.48
C ALA A 15 16.45 5.77 -27.56
N LEU A 16 17.06 4.68 -28.05
CA LEU A 16 16.43 3.35 -28.10
C LEU A 16 16.53 2.58 -26.78
N ILE A 17 17.63 2.76 -26.03
CA ILE A 17 17.86 2.06 -24.76
C ILE A 17 17.13 2.75 -23.60
N LEU A 18 17.06 4.09 -23.63
CA LEU A 18 16.49 4.91 -22.57
C LEU A 18 15.07 4.51 -22.17
N PRO A 19 14.10 4.25 -23.09
CA PRO A 19 12.76 3.85 -22.72
C PRO A 19 12.73 2.54 -21.91
N LEU A 20 13.51 1.54 -22.33
CA LEU A 20 13.61 0.26 -21.62
C LEU A 20 14.23 0.44 -20.24
N PHE A 21 15.28 1.25 -20.14
CA PHE A 21 15.93 1.57 -18.87
C PHE A 21 14.97 2.29 -17.90
N LEU A 22 14.20 3.26 -18.39
CA LEU A 22 13.23 3.99 -17.57
C LEU A 22 12.12 3.07 -17.06
N ILE A 23 11.57 2.18 -17.90
CA ILE A 23 10.56 1.20 -17.46
C ILE A 23 11.13 0.33 -16.32
N MET A 24 12.38 -0.11 -16.44
CA MET A 24 13.03 -0.92 -15.41
C MET A 24 13.20 -0.13 -14.09
N VAL A 25 13.69 1.10 -14.17
CA VAL A 25 13.90 1.96 -12.98
C VAL A 25 12.58 2.28 -12.30
N PHE A 26 11.58 2.74 -13.05
CA PHE A 26 10.26 3.03 -12.48
C PHE A 26 9.61 1.76 -11.95
N GLY A 27 9.74 0.63 -12.63
CA GLY A 27 9.24 -0.65 -12.14
C GLY A 27 9.80 -1.04 -10.78
N MET A 28 11.11 -0.87 -10.57
CA MET A 28 11.74 -1.12 -9.26
C MET A 28 11.22 -0.16 -8.19
N ILE A 29 11.09 1.12 -8.51
CA ILE A 29 10.58 2.14 -7.58
C ILE A 29 9.13 1.83 -7.18
N GLU A 30 8.25 1.60 -8.16
CA GLU A 30 6.84 1.34 -7.92
C GLU A 30 6.62 0.07 -7.11
N PHE A 31 7.41 -0.98 -7.37
CA PHE A 31 7.32 -2.22 -6.58
C PHE A 31 7.80 -2.00 -5.14
N SER A 32 8.86 -1.21 -4.95
CA SER A 32 9.36 -0.85 -3.61
C SER A 32 8.30 -0.10 -2.80
N VAL A 33 7.58 0.81 -3.46
CA VAL A 33 6.50 1.59 -2.85
C VAL A 33 5.27 0.72 -2.55
N ALA A 34 4.91 -0.21 -3.44
CA ALA A 34 3.84 -1.17 -3.18
C ALA A 34 4.13 -2.00 -1.91
N LEU A 35 5.38 -2.46 -1.73
CA LEU A 35 5.80 -3.17 -0.52
C LEU A 35 5.80 -2.27 0.72
N TYR A 36 6.16 -1.00 0.58
CA TYR A 36 6.07 -0.02 1.66
C TYR A 36 4.62 0.18 2.11
N ASP A 37 3.69 0.43 1.20
CA ASP A 37 2.27 0.60 1.51
C ASP A 37 1.69 -0.68 2.13
N LYS A 38 2.11 -1.86 1.64
CA LYS A 38 1.78 -3.15 2.24
C LYS A 38 2.21 -3.24 3.71
N ALA A 39 3.40 -2.77 4.04
CA ALA A 39 3.88 -2.71 5.42
C ALA A 39 3.06 -1.70 6.25
N MET A 40 2.68 -0.57 5.67
CA MET A 40 1.87 0.44 6.36
C MET A 40 0.47 -0.07 6.71
N ILE A 41 -0.23 -0.73 5.78
CA ILE A 41 -1.56 -1.31 6.08
C ILE A 41 -1.49 -2.43 7.11
N THR A 42 -0.37 -3.17 7.15
CA THR A 42 -0.13 -4.22 8.16
C THR A 42 0.10 -3.63 9.54
N ASN A 43 0.84 -2.53 9.63
CA ASN A 43 1.00 -1.82 10.89
C ASN A 43 -0.30 -1.14 11.32
N ALA A 44 -1.09 -0.63 10.38
CA ALA A 44 -2.38 -0.02 10.67
C ALA A 44 -3.39 -1.04 11.22
N SER A 45 -3.47 -2.25 10.63
CA SER A 45 -4.33 -3.32 11.16
C SER A 45 -3.94 -3.69 12.58
N ARG A 46 -2.64 -3.74 12.88
CA ARG A 46 -2.12 -4.01 14.23
C ARG A 46 -2.45 -2.89 15.22
N GLU A 47 -2.33 -1.63 14.81
CA GLU A 47 -2.67 -0.50 15.68
C GLU A 47 -4.18 -0.43 15.96
N GLY A 48 -5.02 -0.67 14.94
CA GLY A 48 -6.46 -0.77 15.10
C GLY A 48 -6.85 -1.92 16.05
N ALA A 49 -6.24 -3.09 15.88
CA ALA A 49 -6.45 -4.22 16.79
C ALA A 49 -6.04 -3.88 18.22
N ARG A 50 -4.85 -3.28 18.42
CA ARG A 50 -4.36 -2.88 19.73
C ARG A 50 -5.28 -1.87 20.41
N ALA A 51 -5.79 -0.88 19.68
CA ALA A 51 -6.73 0.09 20.22
C ALA A 51 -8.07 -0.57 20.62
N GLY A 52 -8.51 -1.58 19.86
CA GLY A 52 -9.78 -2.26 20.06
C GLY A 52 -9.78 -3.36 21.11
N ILE A 53 -8.61 -3.90 21.51
CA ILE A 53 -8.55 -4.96 22.54
C ILE A 53 -8.61 -4.44 23.97
N VAL A 54 -8.34 -3.15 24.20
CA VAL A 54 -8.34 -2.56 25.54
C VAL A 54 -9.75 -2.64 26.12
N PHE A 55 -9.94 -3.44 27.16
CA PHE A 55 -11.21 -3.56 27.86
C PHE A 55 -11.59 -2.23 28.51
N ARG A 56 -12.76 -1.72 28.15
CA ARG A 56 -13.35 -0.49 28.70
C ARG A 56 -14.87 -0.56 28.57
N ASP A 57 -15.57 0.22 29.38
CA ASP A 57 -17.03 0.36 29.33
C ASP A 57 -17.41 1.81 28.98
N PRO A 58 -18.00 2.10 27.81
CA PRO A 58 -18.36 1.16 26.73
C PRO A 58 -17.15 0.74 25.88
N LEU A 59 -17.20 -0.47 25.30
CA LEU A 59 -16.17 -0.96 24.37
C LEU A 59 -15.99 -0.01 23.18
N LEU A 60 -14.76 0.08 22.68
CA LEU A 60 -14.46 0.83 21.47
C LEU A 60 -15.27 0.27 20.29
N THR A 61 -15.98 1.12 19.57
CA THR A 61 -16.82 0.75 18.43
C THR A 61 -15.99 0.44 17.19
N ASP A 62 -16.57 -0.26 16.21
CA ASP A 62 -15.91 -0.59 14.94
C ASP A 62 -15.58 0.67 14.13
N GLY A 63 -16.41 1.72 14.26
CA GLY A 63 -16.18 3.03 13.64
C GLY A 63 -14.93 3.70 14.21
N GLU A 64 -14.75 3.69 15.53
CA GLU A 64 -13.56 4.27 16.17
C GLU A 64 -12.28 3.50 15.84
N ILE A 65 -12.33 2.15 15.77
CA ILE A 65 -11.19 1.34 15.30
C ILE A 65 -10.83 1.71 13.86
N THR A 66 -11.84 1.88 13.01
CA THR A 66 -11.65 2.31 11.62
C THR A 66 -11.04 3.70 11.55
N THR A 67 -11.43 4.63 12.44
CA THR A 67 -10.81 5.95 12.56
C THR A 67 -9.34 5.85 12.97
N VAL A 68 -8.98 4.98 13.92
CA VAL A 68 -7.58 4.75 14.30
C VAL A 68 -6.77 4.26 13.11
N VAL A 69 -7.29 3.30 12.35
CA VAL A 69 -6.63 2.79 11.13
C VAL A 69 -6.48 3.89 10.08
N ASN A 70 -7.54 4.66 9.80
CA ASN A 70 -7.51 5.73 8.80
C ASN A 70 -6.55 6.85 9.20
N ASN A 71 -6.53 7.25 10.47
CA ASN A 71 -5.56 8.23 10.98
C ASN A 71 -4.13 7.72 10.87
N TYR A 72 -3.92 6.42 11.08
CA TYR A 72 -2.61 5.80 10.89
C TYR A 72 -2.16 5.89 9.42
N LEU A 73 -3.07 5.73 8.46
CA LEU A 73 -2.77 5.67 7.03
C LEU A 73 -2.80 7.02 6.30
N ALA A 74 -3.49 8.03 6.84
CA ALA A 74 -3.77 9.30 6.18
C ALA A 74 -2.56 10.03 5.60
N SER A 75 -1.38 9.86 6.20
CA SER A 75 -0.11 10.49 5.77
C SER A 75 0.98 9.48 5.42
N ARG A 76 0.63 8.18 5.30
CA ARG A 76 1.62 7.09 5.18
C ARG A 76 1.44 6.22 3.94
N LEU A 77 0.43 6.49 3.11
CA LEU A 77 0.25 5.79 1.83
C LEU A 77 0.80 6.65 0.67
N ILE A 78 1.47 6.00 -0.28
CA ILE A 78 2.03 6.66 -1.46
C ILE A 78 1.24 6.20 -2.68
N THR A 79 0.33 7.05 -3.18
CA THR A 79 -0.67 6.61 -4.18
C THR A 79 -0.39 7.04 -5.62
N PHE A 80 0.65 7.86 -5.85
CA PHE A 80 0.98 8.41 -7.17
C PHE A 80 -0.21 9.01 -7.96
N GLY A 81 -1.20 9.59 -7.25
CA GLY A 81 -2.42 10.15 -7.83
C GLY A 81 -3.61 9.19 -7.90
N GLY A 82 -3.43 7.93 -7.49
CA GLY A 82 -4.51 6.97 -7.25
C GLY A 82 -5.23 7.17 -5.91
N SER A 83 -6.25 6.35 -5.67
CA SER A 83 -7.02 6.38 -4.42
C SER A 83 -6.15 6.00 -3.22
N SER A 84 -6.28 6.75 -2.12
CA SER A 84 -5.67 6.47 -0.82
C SER A 84 -6.65 5.79 0.16
N THR A 85 -7.82 5.39 -0.32
CA THR A 85 -8.87 4.86 0.55
C THR A 85 -8.59 3.40 0.89
N ALA A 86 -8.26 3.14 2.16
CA ALA A 86 -8.25 1.80 2.73
C ALA A 86 -9.63 1.47 3.31
N VAL A 87 -10.06 0.23 3.15
CA VAL A 87 -11.30 -0.32 3.71
C VAL A 87 -10.93 -1.18 4.91
N THR A 88 -11.47 -0.85 6.08
CA THR A 88 -11.27 -1.61 7.31
C THR A 88 -12.51 -2.47 7.59
N LEU A 89 -12.29 -3.76 7.83
CA LEU A 89 -13.29 -4.70 8.31
C LEU A 89 -12.88 -5.15 9.70
N VAL A 90 -13.73 -4.88 10.69
CA VAL A 90 -13.56 -5.34 12.06
C VAL A 90 -14.49 -6.52 12.28
N THR A 91 -14.00 -7.59 12.91
CA THR A 91 -14.78 -8.77 13.26
C THR A 91 -14.50 -9.16 14.70
N ARG A 92 -15.56 -9.31 15.49
CA ARG A 92 -15.48 -9.63 16.92
C ARG A 92 -15.99 -11.04 17.17
N GLY A 93 -15.22 -11.85 17.88
CA GLY A 93 -15.64 -13.15 18.37
C GLY A 93 -16.38 -13.11 19.71
N GLY A 94 -16.68 -11.91 20.24
CA GLY A 94 -17.40 -11.69 21.49
C GLY A 94 -17.08 -10.33 22.11
N THR A 95 -17.70 -10.04 23.25
CA THR A 95 -17.55 -8.78 24.02
C THR A 95 -16.90 -8.97 25.39
N VAL A 96 -16.47 -10.20 25.70
CA VAL A 96 -15.85 -10.54 27.00
C VAL A 96 -14.33 -10.58 26.88
N THR A 97 -13.63 -10.36 27.99
CA THR A 97 -12.18 -10.54 28.07
C THR A 97 -11.78 -11.90 27.53
N GLY A 98 -10.76 -11.92 26.67
CA GLY A 98 -10.30 -13.10 25.95
C GLY A 98 -10.98 -13.37 24.62
N SER A 99 -12.07 -12.67 24.25
CA SER A 99 -12.67 -12.80 22.91
C SER A 99 -11.70 -12.30 21.83
N PRO A 100 -11.61 -12.98 20.66
CA PRO A 100 -10.75 -12.51 19.57
C PRO A 100 -11.36 -11.29 18.87
N LEU A 101 -10.50 -10.33 18.54
CA LEU A 101 -10.77 -9.18 17.68
C LEU A 101 -9.89 -9.29 16.45
N THR A 102 -10.53 -9.38 15.28
CA THR A 102 -9.86 -9.39 13.98
C THR A 102 -10.04 -8.04 13.31
N VAL A 103 -8.94 -7.42 12.90
CA VAL A 103 -8.93 -6.20 12.09
C VAL A 103 -8.28 -6.52 10.75
N ARG A 104 -9.05 -6.39 9.68
CA ARG A 104 -8.59 -6.56 8.31
C ARG A 104 -8.62 -5.23 7.58
N VAL A 105 -7.49 -4.85 6.99
CA VAL A 105 -7.35 -3.61 6.21
C VAL A 105 -7.09 -4.01 4.77
N THR A 106 -7.94 -3.55 3.86
CA THR A 106 -7.82 -3.78 2.42
C THR A 106 -7.53 -2.46 1.72
N TYR A 107 -6.54 -2.45 0.85
CA TYR A 107 -6.09 -1.28 0.11
C TYR A 107 -5.75 -1.69 -1.32
N THR A 108 -6.19 -0.91 -2.30
CA THR A 108 -5.92 -1.18 -3.71
C THR A 108 -4.80 -0.26 -4.16
N TYR A 109 -3.61 -0.83 -4.40
CA TYR A 109 -2.47 -0.08 -4.89
C TYR A 109 -2.57 0.09 -6.41
N SER A 110 -2.42 1.33 -6.88
CA SER A 110 -2.42 1.66 -8.31
C SER A 110 -1.02 2.04 -8.75
N PHE A 111 -0.54 1.40 -9.80
CA PHE A 111 0.73 1.75 -10.41
C PHE A 111 0.56 2.99 -11.31
N LEU A 112 1.60 3.80 -11.44
CA LEU A 112 1.67 4.97 -12.30
C LEU A 112 2.11 4.60 -13.73
N VAL A 113 3.19 3.82 -13.86
CA VAL A 113 3.88 3.54 -15.12
C VAL A 113 3.56 2.14 -15.64
N MET A 114 3.71 1.12 -14.79
CA MET A 114 3.46 -0.30 -15.13
C MET A 114 2.15 -0.62 -15.91
N PRO A 115 0.98 -0.01 -15.62
CA PRO A 115 -0.28 -0.38 -16.27
C PRO A 115 -0.25 -0.18 -17.79
N ASN A 116 0.49 0.84 -18.23
CA ASN A 116 0.60 1.23 -19.64
C ASN A 116 1.57 0.35 -20.43
N PHE A 117 2.41 -0.46 -19.76
CA PHE A 117 3.44 -1.28 -20.41
C PHE A 117 3.21 -2.78 -20.31
N ILE A 118 2.67 -3.28 -19.19
CA ILE A 118 2.52 -4.72 -18.94
C ILE A 118 1.08 -5.17 -18.69
N GLY A 119 0.12 -4.23 -18.61
CA GLY A 119 -1.26 -4.52 -18.26
C GLY A 119 -1.44 -4.85 -16.77
N GLY A 120 -2.65 -4.56 -16.24
CA GLY A 120 -2.93 -4.68 -14.80
C GLY A 120 -2.65 -3.38 -14.06
N GLY A 121 -3.69 -2.57 -13.87
CA GLY A 121 -3.56 -1.21 -13.33
C GLY A 121 -3.52 -1.10 -11.81
N ALA A 122 -4.06 -2.10 -11.13
CA ALA A 122 -4.19 -2.07 -9.69
C ALA A 122 -4.13 -3.47 -9.08
N ILE A 123 -3.48 -3.57 -7.92
CA ILE A 123 -3.37 -4.82 -7.17
C ILE A 123 -4.04 -4.62 -5.81
N PRO A 124 -5.07 -5.42 -5.48
CA PRO A 124 -5.66 -5.40 -4.15
C PRO A 124 -4.67 -6.02 -3.15
N MET A 125 -4.42 -5.32 -2.05
CA MET A 125 -3.59 -5.76 -0.94
C MET A 125 -4.46 -5.82 0.31
N ALA A 126 -4.32 -6.88 1.09
CA ALA A 126 -5.01 -7.00 2.38
C ALA A 126 -4.03 -7.36 3.49
N ALA A 127 -4.20 -6.78 4.67
CA ALA A 127 -3.50 -7.18 5.89
C ALA A 127 -4.54 -7.53 6.95
N GLU A 128 -4.25 -8.54 7.76
CA GLU A 128 -5.13 -9.01 8.81
C GLU A 128 -4.35 -9.18 10.10
N THR A 129 -4.96 -8.77 11.21
CA THR A 129 -4.38 -8.93 12.54
C THR A 129 -5.47 -9.39 13.49
N VAL A 130 -5.16 -10.44 14.27
CA VAL A 130 -6.03 -11.00 15.28
C VAL A 130 -5.37 -10.81 16.64
N MET A 131 -6.08 -10.19 17.57
CA MET A 131 -5.66 -10.02 18.98
C MET A 131 -6.79 -10.48 19.90
N ARG A 132 -6.52 -10.66 21.19
CA ARG A 132 -7.52 -11.05 22.18
C ARG A 132 -7.83 -9.85 23.07
N LEU A 133 -9.10 -9.65 23.37
CA LEU A 133 -9.58 -8.62 24.30
C LEU A 133 -8.91 -8.84 25.67
N GLU A 134 -8.35 -7.78 26.26
CA GLU A 134 -7.65 -7.83 27.55
C GLU A 134 -8.10 -6.71 28.48
#